data_AF-A0A3D0YTK3-F1
#
_entry.id   AF-A0A3D0YTK3-F1
#
_cell.length_a   1.000
_cell.length_b   1.000
_cell.length_c   1.000
_cell.angle_alpha   90.00
_cell.angle_beta   90.00
_cell.angle_gamma   90.00
#
_symmetry.space_group_name_H-M   'P 1'
#
loop_
_entity.id
_entity.type
_entity.pdbx_description
1 polymer ?
#
loop_
_entity_poly.entity_id
_entity_poly.type
_entity_poly.pdbx_seq_one_letter_code
_entity_poly.pdbx_strand_id
1 'polypeptide(L)'
;MEIKKSRQLVVELQLDVYEWITICQRCALPPLFTQKFSQISHRWLPELRENAADYNQFSRSFDLFMREARSFVTFWRGQLGPVFVAFCNLMLLKIKKTEQKIAILIV
;
A
#
# COMPACT_ATOMS: atom_id res chain seq x y z
N MET A 1 6.17 -15.12 19.10
CA MET A 1 4.77 -14.95 18.64
C MET A 1 4.65 -13.85 17.58
N GLU A 2 5.39 -12.75 17.72
CA GLU A 2 5.35 -11.59 16.82
C GLU A 2 5.86 -11.86 15.39
N ILE A 3 6.95 -12.63 15.22
CA ILE A 3 7.49 -12.98 13.89
C ILE A 3 6.46 -13.69 13.01
N LYS A 4 5.64 -14.59 13.58
CA LYS A 4 4.59 -15.29 12.83
C LYS A 4 3.50 -14.32 12.36
N LYS A 5 3.15 -13.32 13.19
CA LYS A 5 2.20 -12.27 12.85
C LYS A 5 2.76 -11.33 11.76
N SER A 6 4.02 -10.91 11.85
CA SER A 6 4.69 -10.09 10.82
C SER A 6 4.73 -10.79 9.47
N ARG A 7 5.09 -12.08 9.43
CA ARG A 7 5.11 -12.87 8.19
C ARG A 7 3.72 -13.02 7.57
N GLN A 8 2.69 -13.23 8.40
CA GLN A 8 1.32 -13.27 7.91
C GLN A 8 0.89 -11.92 7.33
N LEU A 9 1.26 -10.82 7.99
CA LEU A 9 0.95 -9.47 7.50
C LEU A 9 1.60 -9.18 6.15
N VAL A 10 2.83 -9.65 5.90
CA VAL A 10 3.48 -9.53 4.59
C VAL A 10 2.66 -10.21 3.49
N VAL A 11 2.12 -11.41 3.75
CA VAL A 11 1.28 -12.13 2.79
C VAL A 11 -0.01 -11.37 2.53
N GLU A 12 -0.67 -10.89 3.57
CA GLU A 12 -1.89 -10.09 3.44
C GLU A 12 -1.64 -8.78 2.68
N LEU A 13 -0.50 -8.12 2.94
CA LEU A 13 -0.11 -6.90 2.25
C LEU A 13 0.17 -7.15 0.77
N GLN A 14 0.84 -8.25 0.42
CA GLN A 14 1.07 -8.62 -0.98
C GLN A 14 -0.26 -8.80 -1.72
N LEU A 15 -1.25 -9.42 -1.09
CA LEU A 15 -2.59 -9.58 -1.66
C LEU A 15 -3.30 -8.23 -1.82
N ASP A 16 -3.26 -7.36 -0.80
CA ASP A 16 -3.84 -6.01 -0.87
C ASP A 16 -3.19 -5.21 -2.02
N VAL A 17 -1.86 -5.19 -2.09
CA VAL A 17 -1.11 -4.46 -3.11
C VAL A 17 -1.38 -4.99 -4.52
N TYR A 18 -1.48 -6.31 -4.68
CA TYR A 18 -1.87 -6.92 -5.94
C TYR A 18 -3.29 -6.51 -6.37
N GLU A 19 -4.23 -6.49 -5.42
CA GLU A 19 -5.58 -5.98 -5.67
C GLU A 19 -5.54 -4.52 -6.13
N TRP A 20 -4.77 -3.67 -5.43
CA TRP A 20 -4.63 -2.25 -5.77
C TRP A 20 -4.12 -2.05 -7.20
N ILE A 21 -3.02 -2.72 -7.57
CA ILE A 21 -2.44 -2.66 -8.92
C ILE A 21 -3.46 -3.15 -9.96
N THR A 22 -4.14 -4.26 -9.68
CA THR A 22 -5.15 -4.83 -10.58
C THR A 22 -6.30 -3.84 -10.83
N ILE A 23 -6.80 -3.17 -9.79
CA ILE A 23 -7.82 -2.13 -9.95
C ILE A 23 -7.24 -0.98 -10.80
N CYS A 24 -6.00 -0.57 -10.55
CA CYS A 24 -5.35 0.49 -11.33
C CYS A 24 -5.21 0.16 -12.82
N GLN A 25 -4.99 -1.12 -13.15
CA GLN A 25 -4.87 -1.60 -14.54
C GLN A 25 -6.22 -1.78 -15.23
N ARG A 26 -7.26 -2.15 -14.47
CA ARG A 26 -8.62 -2.34 -15.00
C ARG A 26 -9.34 -1.01 -15.23
N CYS A 27 -9.03 -0.01 -14.43
CA CYS A 27 -9.51 1.34 -14.65
C CYS A 27 -8.68 2.01 -15.76
N ALA A 28 -9.31 2.78 -16.64
CA ALA A 28 -8.64 3.56 -17.69
C ALA A 28 -7.91 4.79 -17.08
N LEU A 29 -6.99 4.53 -16.14
CA LEU A 29 -6.21 5.53 -15.44
C LEU A 29 -5.05 6.04 -16.33
N PRO A 30 -4.47 7.20 -16.01
CA PRO A 30 -3.24 7.64 -16.64
C PRO A 30 -2.15 6.56 -16.51
N PRO A 31 -1.46 6.20 -17.61
CA PRO A 31 -0.39 5.19 -17.55
C PRO A 31 0.69 5.51 -16.50
N LEU A 32 1.00 6.80 -16.32
CA LEU A 32 1.93 7.29 -15.31
C LEU A 32 1.48 6.97 -13.87
N PHE A 33 0.17 7.00 -13.60
CA PHE A 33 -0.36 6.67 -12.28
C PHE A 33 -0.08 5.20 -11.96
N THR A 34 -0.54 4.30 -12.83
CA THR A 34 -0.43 2.86 -12.64
C THR A 34 1.03 2.41 -12.60
N GLN A 35 1.88 2.96 -13.47
CA GLN A 35 3.31 2.68 -13.48
C GLN A 35 3.98 3.10 -12.17
N LYS A 36 3.72 4.33 -11.69
CA LYS A 36 4.40 4.84 -10.49
C LYS A 36 3.89 4.15 -9.22
N PHE A 37 2.61 3.83 -9.13
CA PHE A 37 2.07 3.05 -8.02
C PHE A 37 2.66 1.64 -7.95
N SER A 38 2.83 1.01 -9.12
CA SER A 38 3.51 -0.28 -9.24
C SER A 38 4.98 -0.20 -8.82
N GLN A 39 5.71 0.86 -9.20
CA GLN A 39 7.10 1.08 -8.77
C GLN A 39 7.23 1.22 -7.25
N ILE A 40 6.35 1.99 -6.60
CA ILE A 40 6.33 2.11 -5.14
C ILE A 40 6.15 0.71 -4.51
N SER A 41 5.17 -0.04 -5.01
CA SER A 41 4.84 -1.38 -4.53
C SER A 41 6.01 -2.36 -4.68
N HIS A 42 6.64 -2.40 -5.85
CA HIS A 42 7.79 -3.27 -6.13
C HIS A 42 9.04 -2.91 -5.33
N ARG A 43 9.18 -1.64 -4.91
CA ARG A 43 10.28 -1.21 -4.06
C ARG A 43 10.11 -1.68 -2.62
N TRP A 44 8.91 -1.54 -2.06
CA TRP A 44 8.66 -1.80 -0.64
C TRP A 44 8.38 -3.26 -0.30
N LEU A 45 7.72 -4.02 -1.18
CA LEU A 45 7.35 -5.41 -0.88
C LEU A 45 8.57 -6.32 -0.56
N PRO A 46 9.70 -6.24 -1.29
CA PRO A 46 10.91 -6.99 -0.93
C PRO A 46 11.48 -6.59 0.44
N GLU A 47 11.61 -5.28 0.69
CA GLU A 47 12.11 -4.74 1.97
C GLU A 47 11.26 -5.20 3.16
N LEU A 48 9.94 -5.19 3.01
CA LEU A 48 9.01 -5.67 4.03
C LEU A 48 9.12 -7.17 4.28
N ARG A 49 9.43 -7.94 3.24
CA ARG A 49 9.64 -9.39 3.35
C ARG A 49 10.95 -9.70 4.07
N GLU A 50 12.02 -8.96 3.77
CA GLU A 50 13.32 -9.10 4.42
C GLU A 50 13.22 -8.72 5.91
N ASN A 51 12.52 -7.63 6.19
CA ASN A 51 12.36 -7.11 7.55
C ASN A 51 11.34 -7.91 8.38
N ALA A 52 10.58 -8.84 7.79
CA ALA A 52 9.52 -9.60 8.48
C ALA A 52 9.99 -10.41 9.71
N ALA A 53 11.30 -10.67 9.82
CA ALA A 53 11.89 -11.33 10.98
C ALA A 53 12.16 -10.39 12.17
N ASP A 54 12.28 -9.09 11.93
CA ASP A 54 12.47 -8.04 12.94
C ASP A 54 11.24 -7.13 12.94
N TYR A 55 10.41 -7.26 13.97
CA TYR A 55 9.17 -6.49 14.07
C TYR A 55 9.38 -4.97 14.01
N ASN A 56 10.46 -4.46 14.63
CA ASN A 56 10.72 -3.01 14.67
C ASN A 56 11.09 -2.48 13.28
N GLN A 57 11.96 -3.20 12.58
CA GLN A 57 12.33 -2.83 11.20
C GLN A 57 11.14 -2.97 10.25
N PHE A 58 10.35 -4.04 10.41
CA PHE A 58 9.14 -4.28 9.63
C PHE A 58 8.12 -3.17 9.82
N SER A 59 7.79 -2.83 11.07
CA SER A 59 6.82 -1.78 11.39
C SER A 59 7.26 -0.44 10.81
N ARG A 60 8.54 -0.08 10.92
CA ARG A 60 9.07 1.16 10.35
C ARG A 60 8.97 1.18 8.82
N SER A 61 9.36 0.08 8.17
CA SER A 61 9.30 -0.04 6.71
C SER A 61 7.87 0.03 6.20
N PHE A 62 6.94 -0.57 6.95
CA PHE A 62 5.53 -0.57 6.62
C PHE A 62 4.94 0.84 6.72
N ASP A 63 5.23 1.56 7.81
CA ASP A 63 4.76 2.93 7.97
C ASP A 63 5.26 3.85 6.85
N LEU A 64 6.51 3.68 6.42
CA LEU A 64 7.09 4.42 5.30
C LEU A 64 6.41 4.07 3.97
N PHE A 65 6.18 2.79 3.71
CA PHE A 65 5.43 2.34 2.53
C PHE A 65 4.03 2.96 2.48
N MET A 66 3.28 2.84 3.58
CA MET A 66 1.91 3.35 3.66
C MET A 66 1.86 4.87 3.51
N ARG A 67 2.84 5.58 4.08
CA ARG A 67 2.98 7.03 3.92
C ARG A 67 3.21 7.42 2.46
N GLU A 68 4.15 6.76 1.77
CA GLU A 68 4.41 7.09 0.36
C GLU A 68 3.24 6.74 -0.56
N ALA A 69 2.62 5.57 -0.38
CA ALA A 69 1.43 5.18 -1.13
C ALA A 69 0.31 6.21 -0.95
N ARG A 70 0.04 6.64 0.29
CA ARG A 70 -0.96 7.67 0.59
C ARG A 70 -0.61 9.01 -0.04
N SER A 71 0.63 9.48 0.12
CA SER A 71 1.09 10.75 -0.45
C SER A 71 0.96 10.76 -1.96
N PHE A 72 1.32 9.66 -2.62
CA PHE A 72 1.17 9.50 -4.06
C PHE A 72 -0.29 9.59 -4.52
N VAL A 73 -1.20 8.83 -3.90
CA VAL A 73 -2.62 8.84 -4.28
C VAL A 73 -3.24 10.22 -3.99
N THR A 74 -2.84 10.86 -2.89
CA THR A 74 -3.31 12.21 -2.52
C THR A 74 -2.85 13.27 -3.51
N PHE A 75 -1.61 13.19 -3.98
CA PHE A 75 -1.08 14.09 -5.01
C PHE A 75 -1.91 13.99 -6.30
N TRP A 76 -2.15 12.76 -6.77
CA TRP A 76 -2.90 12.52 -8.00
C TRP A 76 -4.38 12.88 -7.89
N ARG A 77 -4.98 12.75 -6.70
CA ARG A 77 -6.37 13.15 -6.43
C ARG A 77 -6.66 14.60 -6.87
N GLY A 78 -5.69 15.50 -6.83
CA GLY A 78 -5.86 16.91 -7.24
C GLY A 78 -5.68 17.19 -8.73
N GLN A 79 -5.31 16.21 -9.57
CA GLN A 79 -4.82 16.46 -10.93
C GLN A 79 -5.86 16.26 -12.05
N LEU A 80 -6.96 15.55 -11.77
CA LEU A 80 -7.90 15.09 -12.80
C LEU A 80 -9.37 15.26 -12.39
N GLY A 81 -10.28 14.88 -13.30
CA GLY A 81 -11.72 15.06 -13.13
C GLY A 81 -12.39 14.21 -12.03
N PRO A 82 -13.69 14.42 -11.78
CA PRO A 82 -14.42 13.85 -10.63
C PRO A 82 -14.38 12.32 -10.51
N VAL A 83 -14.40 11.60 -11.64
CA VAL A 83 -14.31 10.12 -11.66
C VAL A 83 -12.97 9.65 -11.10
N PHE A 84 -11.88 10.34 -11.45
CA PHE A 84 -10.55 10.02 -10.95
C PHE A 84 -10.41 10.37 -9.47
N VAL A 85 -11.00 11.48 -9.04
CA VAL A 85 -11.08 11.84 -7.61
C VAL A 85 -11.79 10.74 -6.81
N ALA A 86 -12.92 10.23 -7.30
CA ALA A 86 -13.64 9.13 -6.67
C ALA A 86 -12.78 7.85 -6.60
N PHE A 87 -12.08 7.53 -7.67
CA PHE A 87 -11.10 6.43 -7.68
C PHE A 87 -9.99 6.62 -6.63
N CYS A 88 -9.38 7.81 -6.55
CA CYS A 88 -8.37 8.10 -5.53
C CYS A 88 -8.92 7.98 -4.10
N ASN A 89 -10.16 8.43 -3.86
CA ASN A 89 -10.81 8.26 -2.56
C ASN A 89 -10.99 6.77 -2.19
N LEU A 90 -11.40 5.93 -3.15
CA LEU A 90 -11.49 4.48 -2.95
C LEU A 90 -10.14 3.86 -2.61
N MET A 91 -9.08 4.26 -3.33
CA MET A 91 -7.71 3.81 -3.05
C MET A 91 -7.24 4.23 -1.66
N LEU A 92 -7.49 5.49 -1.25
CA LEU A 92 -7.16 5.98 0.09
C LEU A 92 -7.89 5.21 1.20
N LEU A 93 -9.14 4.82 0.98
CA LEU A 93 -9.89 3.97 1.91
C LEU A 93 -9.25 2.58 2.05
N LYS A 94 -8.84 1.97 0.93
CA LYS A 94 -8.14 0.68 0.95
C LYS A 94 -6.79 0.77 1.68
N ILE A 95 -6.00 1.80 1.38
CA ILE A 95 -4.72 2.07 2.08
C ILE A 95 -4.97 2.22 3.59
N LYS A 96 -5.94 3.03 4.00
CA LYS A 96 -6.27 3.21 5.43
C LYS A 96 -6.66 1.90 6.11
N LYS A 97 -7.44 1.05 5.44
CA LYS A 97 -7.84 -0.28 5.97
C LYS A 97 -6.62 -1.18 6.18
N THR A 98 -5.67 -1.18 5.26
CA THR A 98 -4.44 -1.96 5.37
C THR A 98 -3.53 -1.43 6.48
N GLU A 99 -3.45 -0.11 6.67
CA GLU A 99 -2.65 0.51 7.72
C GLU A 99 -3.11 0.11 9.12
N GLN A 100 -4.42 -0.01 9.31
CA GLN A 100 -5.01 -0.46 10.56
C GLN A 100 -4.62 -1.90 10.94
N LYS A 101 -4.18 -2.73 9.98
CA LYS A 101 -3.76 -4.10 10.26
C LYS A 101 -2.50 -4.17 11.14
N ILE A 102 -1.59 -3.19 11.05
CA ILE A 102 -0.40 -3.13 11.93
C ILE A 102 -0.73 -2.56 13.30
N ALA A 103 -1.68 -1.62 13.38
CA ALA A 103 -2.13 -1.05 14.65
C ALA A 103 -2.71 -2.13 15.58
N ILE A 104 -3.34 -3.17 15.02
CA ILE A 104 -3.87 -4.33 15.75
C ILE A 104 -2.74 -5.23 16.28
N LEU A 105 -1.53 -5.17 15.71
CA LEU A 105 -0.39 -5.98 16.14
C LEU A 105 0.38 -5.39 17.33
N ILE A 106 0.15 -4.11 17.66
CA ILE A 106 0.79 -3.39 18.78
C ILE A 106 0.04 -3.65 20.13
N VAL A 107 -1.08 -4.38 20.10
CA VAL A 107 -1.90 -4.73 21.29
C VAL A 107 -1.57 -6.12 21.83
#